data_AF-A0A8T1SR58-F1
#
_entry.id   AF-A0A8T1SR58-F1
#
_cell.length_a   1.000
_cell.length_b   1.000
_cell.length_c   1.000
_cell.angle_alpha   90.00
_cell.angle_beta   90.00
_cell.angle_gamma   90.00
#
_symmetry.space_group_name_H-M   'P 1'
#
loop_
_entity.id
_entity.type
_entity.pdbx_description
1 polymer ?
#
loop_
_entity_poly.entity_id
_entity_poly.type
_entity_poly.pdbx_seq_one_letter_code
_entity_poly.pdbx_strand_id
1 'polypeptide(L)'
;TDWWDRIVLQVWDESQWLRNFRMRKGTFLELCELLSPALKRQDTRMRAALTIQKQVAIALWKLATPDSYRSVANQFGVGKSTVGVAVMQVANAIVDLLLSKVVSLGNVQ
;
A
#
# COMPACT_ATOMS: atom_id res chain seq x y z
N THR A 1 1.57 -3.91 -16.32
CA THR A 1 1.58 -5.34 -16.00
C THR A 1 0.37 -5.63 -15.15
N ASP A 2 -0.21 -6.82 -15.26
CA ASP A 2 -1.37 -7.25 -14.47
C ASP A 2 -0.94 -8.06 -13.24
N TRP A 3 0.33 -7.96 -12.84
CA TRP A 3 0.93 -8.79 -11.80
C TRP A 3 0.22 -8.66 -10.46
N TRP A 4 -0.06 -7.44 -10.01
CA TRP A 4 -0.79 -7.22 -8.76
C TRP A 4 -2.19 -7.85 -8.80
N ASP A 5 -2.94 -7.54 -9.86
CA ASP A 5 -4.36 -7.86 -9.95
C ASP A 5 -4.63 -9.34 -10.23
N ARG A 6 -3.79 -9.99 -11.06
CA ARG A 6 -3.98 -11.38 -11.49
C ARG A 6 -3.10 -12.40 -10.77
N ILE A 7 -1.95 -12.00 -10.24
CA ILE A 7 -1.01 -12.94 -9.60
C ILE A 7 -1.06 -12.79 -8.08
N VAL A 8 -0.77 -11.59 -7.57
CA VAL A 8 -0.66 -11.39 -6.11
C VAL A 8 -2.02 -11.52 -5.43
N LEU A 9 -3.06 -10.89 -5.95
CA LEU A 9 -4.38 -10.94 -5.34
C LEU A 9 -5.11 -12.27 -5.54
N GLN A 10 -4.84 -13.01 -6.61
CA GLN A 10 -5.64 -14.19 -6.98
C GLN A 10 -4.92 -15.52 -6.75
N VAL A 11 -3.60 -15.56 -6.95
CA VAL A 11 -2.83 -16.81 -7.01
C VAL A 11 -1.95 -17.00 -5.77
N TRP A 12 -1.42 -15.93 -5.19
CA TRP A 12 -0.48 -16.07 -4.07
C TRP A 12 -1.10 -16.67 -2.81
N ASP A 13 -0.38 -17.63 -2.22
CA ASP A 13 -0.70 -18.23 -0.93
C ASP A 13 -0.17 -17.40 0.25
N GLU A 14 -0.55 -17.79 1.48
CA GLU A 14 -0.11 -17.07 2.69
C GLU A 14 1.42 -17.03 2.85
N SER A 15 2.13 -18.07 2.41
CA SER A 15 3.59 -18.13 2.53
C SER A 15 4.27 -17.09 1.63
N GLN A 16 3.72 -16.88 0.43
CA GLN A 16 4.18 -15.86 -0.51
C GLN A 16 3.85 -14.47 0.01
N TRP A 17 2.67 -14.26 0.57
CA TRP A 17 2.31 -13.00 1.24
C TRP A 17 3.25 -12.66 2.40
N LEU A 18 3.49 -13.61 3.31
CA LEU A 18 4.41 -13.42 4.43
C LEU A 18 5.85 -13.17 3.98
N ARG A 19 6.32 -13.85 2.93
CA ARG A 19 7.68 -13.67 2.42
C ARG A 19 7.89 -12.27 1.83
N ASN A 20 6.92 -11.77 1.08
CA ASN A 20 7.08 -10.55 0.29
C ASN A 20 6.55 -9.29 1.00
N PHE A 21 5.41 -9.38 1.69
CA PHE A 21 4.77 -8.26 2.39
C PHE A 21 4.95 -8.31 3.91
N ARG A 22 5.54 -9.39 4.47
CA ARG A 22 5.70 -9.60 5.92
C ARG A 22 4.37 -9.63 6.70
N MET A 23 3.27 -9.85 6.00
CA MET A 23 1.92 -9.96 6.56
C MET A 23 1.07 -10.90 5.72
N ARG A 24 -0.01 -11.43 6.30
CA ARG A 24 -0.99 -12.23 5.57
C ARG A 24 -1.86 -11.32 4.69
N LYS A 25 -2.46 -11.90 3.64
CA LYS A 25 -3.42 -11.19 2.78
C LYS A 25 -4.57 -10.56 3.59
N GLY A 26 -5.09 -11.26 4.60
CA GLY A 26 -6.16 -10.75 5.47
C GLY A 26 -5.75 -9.46 6.18
N THR A 27 -4.60 -9.46 6.85
CA THR A 27 -4.03 -8.28 7.51
C THR A 27 -3.81 -7.12 6.55
N PHE A 28 -3.35 -7.41 5.32
CA PHE A 28 -3.21 -6.40 4.28
C PHE A 28 -4.57 -5.76 3.91
N LEU A 29 -5.63 -6.56 3.78
CA LEU A 29 -6.97 -6.04 3.48
C LEU A 29 -7.53 -5.22 4.64
N GLU A 30 -7.35 -5.67 5.89
CA GLU A 30 -7.71 -4.89 7.08
C GLU A 30 -6.99 -3.54 7.11
N LEU A 31 -5.69 -3.53 6.80
CA LEU A 31 -4.92 -2.28 6.69
C LEU A 31 -5.49 -1.36 5.59
N CYS A 32 -5.91 -1.91 4.44
CA CYS A 32 -6.56 -1.12 3.40
C CYS A 32 -7.86 -0.47 3.89
N GLU A 33 -8.69 -1.19 4.64
CA GLU A 33 -9.92 -0.64 5.23
C GLU A 33 -9.62 0.46 6.25
N LEU A 34 -8.62 0.27 7.11
CA LEU A 34 -8.21 1.27 8.09
C LEU A 34 -7.69 2.56 7.43
N LEU A 35 -6.99 2.45 6.31
CA LEU A 35 -6.45 3.59 5.56
C LEU A 35 -7.44 4.22 4.59
N SER A 36 -8.54 3.52 4.28
CA SER A 36 -9.56 3.94 3.32
C SER A 36 -10.07 5.37 3.57
N PRO A 37 -10.38 5.82 4.81
CA PRO A 37 -10.87 7.18 5.05
C PRO A 37 -9.91 8.30 4.59
N ALA A 38 -8.59 8.08 4.67
CA ALA A 38 -7.58 9.06 4.26
C ALA A 38 -7.17 8.92 2.78
N LEU A 39 -7.30 7.73 2.19
CA LEU A 39 -6.84 7.44 0.83
C LEU A 39 -7.95 7.52 -0.22
N LYS A 40 -9.22 7.53 0.20
CA LYS A 40 -10.37 7.62 -0.70
C LYS A 40 -10.42 9.01 -1.37
N ARG A 41 -9.82 9.11 -2.56
CA ARG A 41 -9.98 10.26 -3.46
C ARG A 41 -11.03 9.97 -4.52
N GLN A 42 -11.75 11.01 -4.93
CA GLN A 42 -12.68 10.94 -6.05
C GLN A 42 -11.94 10.65 -7.36
N ASP A 43 -12.51 9.76 -8.18
CA ASP A 43 -12.05 9.52 -9.54
C ASP A 43 -12.03 10.83 -10.35
N THR A 44 -10.92 11.10 -11.04
CA THR A 44 -10.86 12.22 -11.98
C THR A 44 -11.22 11.73 -13.38
N ARG A 45 -11.88 12.57 -14.18
CA ARG A 45 -12.33 12.25 -15.55
C ARG A 45 -11.24 11.72 -16.50
N MET A 46 -9.94 11.88 -16.19
CA MET A 46 -8.84 11.53 -17.09
C MET A 46 -8.25 10.13 -16.90
N ARG A 47 -8.34 9.52 -15.71
CA ARG A 47 -7.78 8.18 -15.45
C ARG A 47 -8.50 7.56 -14.25
N ALA A 48 -8.88 6.29 -14.37
CA ALA A 48 -9.39 5.53 -13.22
C ALA A 48 -8.35 5.62 -12.08
N ALA A 49 -8.78 6.00 -10.89
CA ALA A 49 -7.89 6.04 -9.75
C ALA A 49 -7.34 4.63 -9.47
N LEU A 50 -6.13 4.56 -8.94
CA LEU A 50 -5.64 3.30 -8.39
C LEU A 50 -6.61 2.87 -7.28
N THR A 51 -6.95 1.58 -7.25
CA THR A 51 -7.67 1.03 -6.11
C THR A 51 -6.86 1.24 -4.85
N ILE A 52 -7.54 1.40 -3.71
CA ILE A 52 -6.88 1.60 -2.41
C ILE A 52 -5.90 0.45 -2.16
N GLN A 53 -6.30 -0.80 -2.48
CA GLN A 53 -5.41 -1.95 -2.36
C GLN A 53 -4.14 -1.79 -3.20
N LYS A 54 -4.24 -1.38 -4.47
CA LYS A 54 -3.07 -1.22 -5.32
C LYS A 54 -2.17 -0.08 -4.85
N GLN A 55 -2.75 1.02 -4.36
CA GLN A 55 -2.00 2.14 -3.79
C GLN A 55 -1.22 1.73 -2.53
N VAL A 56 -1.89 1.06 -1.59
CA VAL A 56 -1.27 0.56 -0.35
C VAL A 56 -0.20 -0.47 -0.66
N ALA A 57 -0.44 -1.38 -1.63
CA ALA A 57 0.53 -2.38 -2.04
C ALA A 57 1.81 -1.77 -2.62
N ILE A 58 1.69 -0.76 -3.49
CA ILE A 58 2.85 -0.04 -4.05
C ILE A 58 3.70 0.57 -2.93
N ALA A 59 3.05 1.23 -1.97
CA ALA A 59 3.73 1.87 -0.86
C ALA A 59 4.44 0.85 0.03
N LEU A 60 3.73 -0.20 0.46
CA LEU A 60 4.31 -1.26 1.30
C LEU A 60 5.44 -1.98 0.60
N TRP A 61 5.29 -2.33 -0.68
CA TRP A 61 6.37 -2.96 -1.44
C TRP A 61 7.61 -2.06 -1.46
N LYS A 62 7.43 -0.76 -1.74
CA LYS A 62 8.54 0.16 -1.80
C LYS A 62 9.20 0.40 -0.44
N LEU A 63 8.44 0.41 0.64
CA LEU A 63 8.96 0.57 2.01
C LEU A 63 9.63 -0.71 2.52
N ALA A 64 9.16 -1.88 2.10
CA ALA A 64 9.69 -3.17 2.52
C ALA A 64 10.91 -3.65 1.70
N THR A 65 11.11 -3.13 0.49
CA THR A 65 12.22 -3.53 -0.39
C THR A 65 13.16 -2.36 -0.73
N PRO A 66 14.46 -2.64 -1.01
CA PRO A 66 15.39 -1.62 -1.48
C PRO A 66 15.15 -1.20 -2.94
N ASP A 67 14.07 -1.65 -3.58
CA ASP A 67 13.80 -1.41 -5.00
C ASP A 67 13.70 0.08 -5.34
N SER A 68 14.23 0.47 -6.50
CA SER A 68 14.03 1.83 -7.00
C SER A 68 12.57 2.08 -7.40
N TYR A 69 12.13 3.34 -7.39
CA TYR A 69 10.76 3.70 -7.84
C TYR A 69 10.50 3.27 -9.29
N ARG A 70 11.56 3.18 -10.12
CA ARG A 70 11.46 2.67 -11.49
C ARG A 70 11.11 1.17 -11.52
N SER A 71 11.77 0.38 -10.67
CA SER A 71 11.51 -1.06 -10.58
C SER A 71 10.07 -1.32 -10.12
N VAL A 72 9.64 -0.64 -9.06
CA VAL A 72 8.26 -0.74 -8.55
C VAL A 72 7.24 -0.29 -9.60
N ALA A 73 7.51 0.81 -10.31
CA ALA A 73 6.63 1.30 -11.38
C ALA A 73 6.44 0.25 -12.48
N ASN A 74 7.53 -0.39 -12.92
CA ASN A 74 7.48 -1.46 -13.91
C ASN A 74 6.70 -2.68 -13.39
N GLN A 75 6.96 -3.09 -12.14
CA GLN A 75 6.32 -4.26 -11.52
C GLN A 75 4.80 -4.11 -11.39
N PHE A 76 4.33 -2.93 -10.96
CA PHE A 76 2.90 -2.63 -10.76
C PHE A 76 2.21 -2.07 -12.01
N GLY A 77 2.96 -1.79 -13.08
CA GLY A 77 2.42 -1.25 -14.34
C GLY A 77 1.93 0.18 -14.23
N VAL A 78 2.61 1.02 -13.45
CA VAL A 78 2.23 2.42 -13.18
C VAL A 78 3.37 3.38 -13.53
N GLY A 79 3.11 4.69 -13.52
CA GLY A 79 4.16 5.69 -13.70
C GLY A 79 5.04 5.85 -12.46
N LYS A 80 6.32 6.21 -12.64
CA LYS A 80 7.24 6.50 -11.52
C LYS A 80 6.70 7.57 -10.57
N SER A 81 6.09 8.63 -11.11
CA SER A 81 5.43 9.67 -10.31
C SER A 81 4.28 9.13 -9.49
N THR A 82 3.49 8.21 -10.06
CA THR A 82 2.40 7.52 -9.36
C THR A 82 2.91 6.71 -8.18
N VAL A 83 4.04 6.02 -8.32
CA VAL A 83 4.68 5.33 -7.18
C VAL A 83 5.03 6.30 -6.07
N GLY A 84 5.69 7.42 -6.39
CA GLY A 84 6.06 8.42 -5.39
C GLY A 84 4.85 9.01 -4.67
N VAL A 85 3.78 9.34 -5.40
CA VAL A 85 2.53 9.84 -4.81
C VAL A 85 1.89 8.79 -3.91
N ALA A 86 1.83 7.53 -4.35
CA ALA A 86 1.26 6.44 -3.55
C ALA A 86 2.03 6.25 -2.23
N VAL A 87 3.37 6.23 -2.29
CA VAL A 87 4.24 6.09 -1.11
C VAL A 87 3.97 7.22 -0.11
N MET A 88 3.99 8.48 -0.56
CA MET A 88 3.77 9.62 0.33
C MET A 88 2.37 9.63 0.95
N GLN A 89 1.34 9.39 0.15
CA GLN A 89 -0.04 9.38 0.63
C GLN A 89 -0.30 8.28 1.65
N VAL A 90 0.20 7.06 1.38
CA VAL A 90 0.02 5.93 2.29
C VAL A 90 0.86 6.11 3.55
N ALA A 91 2.10 6.58 3.46
CA ALA A 91 2.93 6.85 4.62
C ALA A 91 2.29 7.89 5.56
N ASN A 92 1.80 9.00 5.01
CA ASN A 92 1.09 10.01 5.79
C ASN A 92 -0.20 9.44 6.41
N ALA A 93 -1.01 8.70 5.64
CA ALA A 93 -2.22 8.07 6.16
C ALA A 93 -1.94 7.08 7.32
N ILE A 94 -0.84 6.33 7.24
CA ILE A 94 -0.40 5.43 8.32
C ILE A 94 -0.05 6.24 9.57
N VAL A 95 0.71 7.32 9.43
CA VAL A 95 1.07 8.19 10.56
C VAL A 95 -0.18 8.81 11.18
N ASP A 96 -1.06 9.39 10.36
CA ASP A 96 -2.22 10.14 10.84
C ASP A 96 -3.27 9.24 11.50
N LEU A 97 -3.50 8.03 10.98
CA LEU A 97 -4.59 7.16 11.42
C LEU A 97 -4.18 6.06 12.39
N LEU A 98 -2.92 5.60 12.32
CA LEU A 98 -2.48 4.39 13.05
C LEU A 98 -1.45 4.69 14.14
N LEU A 99 -0.66 5.76 14.03
CA LEU A 99 0.37 6.05 15.03
C LEU A 99 -0.21 6.23 16.43
N SER A 100 -1.29 7.01 16.56
CA SER A 100 -1.98 7.24 17.84
C SER A 100 -2.68 5.99 18.39
N LYS A 101 -3.01 5.02 17.53
CA LYS A 101 -3.66 3.76 17.92
C LYS A 101 -2.67 2.70 18.40
N VAL A 102 -1.45 2.71 17.86
CA VAL A 102 -0.46 1.65 18.07
C VAL A 102 0.67 2.09 19.00
N VAL A 103 0.98 3.39 19.01
CA VAL A 103 2.06 3.97 19.83
C VAL A 103 1.44 4.92 20.83
N SER A 104 1.09 4.41 22.02
CA SER A 104 0.90 5.24 23.21
C SER A 104 2.23 5.30 23.95
N LEU A 105 2.96 6.40 23.81
CA LEU A 105 4.00 6.73 24.79
C LEU A 105 3.27 6.96 26.10
N GLY A 106 3.44 6.05 27.07
CA GLY A 106 2.82 6.20 28.38
C GLY A 106 3.08 7.61 28.91
N ASN A 107 2.02 8.33 29.27
CA ASN A 107 2.15 9.63 29.91
C ASN A 107 3.06 9.43 31.13
N VAL A 108 4.28 9.95 31.07
CA VAL A 108 5.11 10.12 32.25
C VAL A 108 4.43 11.24 33.04
N GLN A 109 3.53 10.85 33.95
CA GLN A 109 3.00 11.72 34.99
C GLN A 109 4.09 12.05 36.00
#